data_AF-A0AAE6RA23-F1
#
_entry.id   AF-A0AAE6RA23-F1
#
_cell.length_a   1.000
_cell.length_b   1.000
_cell.length_c   1.000
_cell.angle_alpha   90.00
_cell.angle_beta   90.00
_cell.angle_gamma   90.00
#
_symmetry.space_group_name_H-M   'P 1'
#
loop_
_entity.id
_entity.type
_entity.pdbx_description
1 polymer ?
#
loop_
_entity_poly.entity_id
_entity_poly.type
_entity_poly.pdbx_seq_one_letter_code
_entity_poly.pdbx_strand_id
1 'polypeptide(L)'
;MSDKDTISMQLVREALLQTCPAGEPDSSLLARAGIAVEHLHLPEARVSAESYARLWRLLARRCNDEFFAMDPRGLRSGSLAFMCRASMGQPTLGAGLETALAFLSLMLQDMQPSLVRQEGLAEIVINEPRDEPRRAFTYFTFWMIVHGVACWLAGRRIPILSIDLRCAEPPFCDDYRVMFSENLHFERPRTRMIVASACLDLPLKRNEEELQRFLAEAPGNILVKYRDPASLGRRIRTDLLGLAPEHWPDADSLARQLCLSPSTLRRRLAEEGRITKG
;
A
#
# COMPACT_ATOMS: atom_id res chain seq x y z
N MET A 1 -15.82 -10.48 15.89
CA MET A 1 -14.94 -10.14 14.75
C MET A 1 -14.44 -8.73 15.00
N SER A 2 -13.13 -8.48 15.02
CA SER A 2 -12.64 -7.11 15.22
C SER A 2 -12.93 -6.31 13.96
N ASP A 3 -13.43 -5.08 14.07
CA ASP A 3 -13.63 -4.15 12.94
C ASP A 3 -12.36 -4.01 12.05
N LYS A 4 -11.20 -4.36 12.61
CA LYS A 4 -9.86 -4.32 12.00
C LYS A 4 -9.63 -5.28 10.83
N ASP A 5 -10.49 -6.26 10.57
CA ASP A 5 -10.32 -7.21 9.45
C ASP A 5 -11.33 -7.00 8.30
N THR A 6 -12.01 -5.86 8.32
CA THR A 6 -13.12 -5.57 7.40
C THR A 6 -12.84 -4.38 6.50
N ILE A 7 -13.24 -4.42 5.23
CA ILE A 7 -13.08 -3.40 4.20
C ILE A 7 -14.44 -2.75 3.97
N SER A 8 -14.51 -1.41 3.87
CA SER A 8 -15.77 -0.72 3.58
C SER A 8 -16.35 -1.14 2.23
N MET A 9 -17.68 -1.24 2.17
CA MET A 9 -18.40 -1.48 0.93
C MET A 9 -18.13 -0.40 -0.12
N GLN A 10 -17.72 0.80 0.30
CA GLN A 10 -17.35 1.84 -0.65
C GLN A 10 -16.16 1.44 -1.52
N LEU A 11 -15.16 0.75 -0.97
CA LEU A 11 -14.02 0.23 -1.74
C LEU A 11 -14.44 -0.89 -2.70
N VAL A 12 -15.43 -1.70 -2.32
CA VAL A 12 -16.06 -2.68 -3.22
C VAL A 12 -16.72 -1.98 -4.40
N ARG A 13 -17.51 -0.92 -4.14
CA ARG A 13 -18.13 -0.11 -5.20
C ARG A 13 -17.09 0.53 -6.12
N GLU A 14 -16.03 1.12 -5.55
CA GLU A 14 -14.94 1.72 -6.33
C GLU A 14 -14.25 0.73 -7.28
N ALA A 15 -14.02 -0.51 -6.84
CA ALA A 15 -13.42 -1.58 -7.64
C ALA A 15 -14.33 -2.01 -8.81
N LEU A 16 -15.65 -1.94 -8.63
CA LEU A 16 -16.63 -2.33 -9.65
C LEU A 16 -16.83 -1.25 -10.73
N LEU A 17 -16.59 0.02 -10.42
CA LEU A 17 -16.92 1.15 -11.31
C LEU A 17 -16.33 1.02 -12.73
N GLN A 18 -15.09 0.56 -12.88
CA GLN A 18 -14.45 0.42 -14.20
C GLN A 18 -14.41 -1.02 -14.70
N THR A 19 -14.65 -2.00 -13.83
CA THR A 19 -14.64 -3.42 -14.19
C THR A 19 -16.04 -3.93 -14.60
N CYS A 20 -17.08 -3.16 -14.31
CA CYS A 20 -18.48 -3.40 -14.68
C CYS A 20 -19.12 -2.20 -15.41
N PRO A 21 -18.60 -1.77 -16.59
CA PRO A 21 -19.07 -0.57 -17.29
C PRO A 21 -20.51 -0.66 -17.84
N ALA A 22 -21.07 -1.87 -17.96
CA ALA A 22 -22.46 -2.10 -18.37
C ALA A 22 -23.51 -1.79 -17.27
N GLY A 23 -23.08 -1.30 -16.10
CA GLY A 23 -23.96 -0.69 -15.11
C GLY A 23 -24.53 -1.63 -14.04
N GLU A 24 -24.45 -2.95 -14.21
CA GLU A 24 -24.90 -3.90 -13.18
C GLU A 24 -23.74 -4.73 -12.61
N PRO A 25 -23.56 -4.72 -11.28
CA PRO A 25 -22.63 -5.61 -10.61
C PRO A 25 -23.03 -7.06 -10.89
N ASP A 26 -22.10 -7.84 -11.44
CA ASP A 26 -22.33 -9.27 -11.67
C ASP A 26 -22.56 -9.97 -10.32
N SER A 27 -23.83 -10.27 -10.03
CA SER A 27 -24.27 -10.87 -8.76
C SER A 27 -23.62 -12.24 -8.54
N SER A 28 -23.33 -12.98 -9.62
CA SER A 28 -22.60 -14.24 -9.55
C SER A 28 -21.14 -14.03 -9.13
N LEU A 29 -20.49 -12.99 -9.66
CA LEU A 29 -19.12 -12.63 -9.29
C LEU A 29 -19.02 -12.23 -7.81
N LEU A 30 -19.96 -11.42 -7.31
CA LEU A 30 -20.02 -11.03 -5.91
C LEU A 30 -20.30 -12.22 -4.99
N ALA A 31 -21.25 -13.08 -5.34
CA ALA A 31 -21.55 -14.30 -4.58
C ALA A 31 -20.32 -15.22 -4.46
N ARG A 32 -19.55 -15.39 -5.55
CA ARG A 32 -18.28 -16.13 -5.54
C ARG A 32 -17.20 -15.48 -4.68
N ALA A 33 -17.24 -14.16 -4.50
CA ALA A 33 -16.37 -13.46 -3.56
C ALA A 33 -16.86 -13.58 -2.10
N GLY A 34 -18.06 -14.09 -1.86
CA GLY A 34 -18.72 -14.09 -0.56
C GLY A 34 -19.26 -12.73 -0.16
N ILE A 35 -19.73 -11.95 -1.15
CA ILE A 35 -20.31 -10.61 -0.97
C ILE A 35 -21.76 -10.68 -1.47
N ALA A 36 -22.71 -10.38 -0.59
CA ALA A 36 -24.13 -10.31 -0.93
C ALA A 36 -24.40 -9.03 -1.73
N VAL A 37 -25.11 -9.12 -2.86
CA VAL A 37 -25.32 -7.97 -3.77
C VAL A 37 -26.14 -6.87 -3.09
N GLU A 38 -27.08 -7.26 -2.25
CA GLU A 38 -27.90 -6.38 -1.41
C GLU A 38 -27.06 -5.47 -0.51
N HIS A 39 -25.87 -5.92 -0.09
CA HIS A 39 -24.99 -5.10 0.73
C HIS A 39 -24.39 -3.91 -0.03
N LEU A 40 -24.37 -3.93 -1.37
CA LEU A 40 -23.89 -2.79 -2.16
C LEU A 40 -24.73 -1.53 -1.94
N HIS A 41 -26.00 -1.67 -1.57
CA HIS A 41 -26.91 -0.57 -1.29
C HIS A 41 -26.80 -0.04 0.15
N LEU A 42 -26.06 -0.75 1.02
CA LEU A 42 -25.85 -0.37 2.40
C LEU A 42 -24.56 0.45 2.50
N PRO A 43 -24.62 1.75 2.89
CA PRO A 43 -23.42 2.60 2.97
C PRO A 43 -22.40 2.08 3.98
N GLU A 44 -22.88 1.64 5.16
CA GLU A 44 -22.08 1.20 6.31
C GLU A 44 -21.67 -0.28 6.26
N ALA A 45 -22.08 -1.02 5.22
CA ALA A 45 -21.71 -2.42 5.11
C ALA A 45 -20.18 -2.57 4.97
N ARG A 46 -19.66 -3.64 5.55
CA ARG A 46 -18.24 -3.99 5.46
C ARG A 46 -18.11 -5.46 5.07
N VAL A 47 -17.05 -5.78 4.33
CA VAL A 47 -16.72 -7.16 3.91
C VAL A 47 -15.41 -7.59 4.53
N SER A 48 -15.16 -8.88 4.72
CA SER A 48 -13.84 -9.31 5.20
C SER A 48 -12.75 -8.98 4.16
N ALA A 49 -11.52 -8.76 4.62
CA ALA A 49 -10.36 -8.61 3.73
C ALA A 49 -10.18 -9.82 2.80
N GLU A 50 -10.53 -11.03 3.27
CA GLU A 50 -10.52 -12.25 2.46
C GLU A 50 -11.55 -12.18 1.31
N SER A 51 -12.79 -11.77 1.60
CA SER A 51 -13.82 -11.57 0.57
C SER A 51 -13.38 -10.53 -0.46
N TYR A 52 -12.79 -9.42 -0.01
CA TYR A 52 -12.25 -8.39 -0.90
C TYR A 52 -11.07 -8.91 -1.75
N ALA A 53 -10.17 -9.71 -1.18
CA ALA A 53 -9.08 -10.35 -1.92
C ALA A 53 -9.58 -11.37 -2.97
N ARG A 54 -10.67 -12.08 -2.67
CA ARG A 54 -11.37 -12.94 -3.66
C ARG A 54 -11.98 -12.09 -4.77
N LEU A 55 -12.67 -11.00 -4.43
CA LEU A 55 -13.22 -10.06 -5.39
C LEU A 55 -12.15 -9.53 -6.35
N TRP A 56 -11.02 -9.06 -5.82
CA TRP A 56 -9.89 -8.58 -6.63
C TRP A 56 -9.43 -9.63 -7.64
N ARG A 57 -9.17 -10.87 -7.19
CA ARG A 57 -8.74 -11.96 -8.08
C ARG A 57 -9.78 -12.29 -9.16
N LEU A 58 -11.07 -12.22 -8.84
CA LEU A 58 -12.14 -12.46 -9.80
C LEU A 58 -12.21 -11.35 -10.85
N LEU A 59 -12.14 -10.08 -10.42
CA LEU A 59 -12.12 -8.93 -11.32
C LEU A 59 -10.87 -8.92 -12.20
N ALA A 60 -9.71 -9.25 -11.63
CA ALA A 60 -8.46 -9.34 -12.38
C ALA A 60 -8.52 -10.39 -13.50
N ARG A 61 -9.10 -11.56 -13.22
CA ARG A 61 -9.32 -12.59 -14.26
C ARG A 61 -10.34 -12.15 -15.30
N ARG A 62 -11.44 -11.51 -14.89
CA ARG A 62 -12.50 -11.04 -15.79
C ARG A 62 -11.97 -10.00 -16.78
N CYS A 63 -11.22 -9.02 -16.28
CA CYS A 63 -10.70 -7.91 -17.08
C CYS A 63 -9.35 -8.24 -17.75
N ASN A 64 -8.73 -9.37 -17.38
CA ASN A 64 -7.31 -9.64 -17.61
C ASN A 64 -6.44 -8.45 -17.17
N ASP A 65 -6.75 -7.88 -16.00
CA ASP A 65 -6.10 -6.70 -15.44
C ASP A 65 -6.05 -6.73 -13.90
N GLU A 66 -4.85 -6.86 -13.34
CA GLU A 66 -4.56 -6.86 -11.90
C GLU A 66 -4.75 -5.47 -11.24
N PHE A 67 -5.07 -4.43 -12.01
CA PHE A 67 -5.25 -3.04 -11.59
C PHE A 67 -6.66 -2.48 -11.88
N PHE A 68 -7.68 -3.34 -11.89
CA PHE A 68 -9.10 -2.97 -11.99
C PHE A 68 -9.48 -2.14 -13.25
N ALA A 69 -8.78 -2.32 -14.37
CA ALA A 69 -9.02 -1.54 -15.60
C ALA A 69 -8.84 -0.02 -15.40
N MET A 70 -8.07 0.38 -14.38
CA MET A 70 -7.91 1.80 -14.00
C MET A 70 -6.92 2.58 -14.83
N ASP A 71 -6.14 1.91 -15.67
CA ASP A 71 -5.25 2.52 -16.64
C ASP A 71 -5.64 2.04 -18.04
N PRO A 72 -5.56 2.89 -19.09
CA PRO A 72 -5.93 2.51 -20.45
C PRO A 72 -5.24 1.23 -20.95
N ARG A 73 -4.02 0.93 -20.48
CA ARG A 73 -3.27 -0.27 -20.88
C ARG A 73 -3.44 -1.43 -19.89
N GLY A 74 -3.59 -1.13 -18.60
CA GLY A 74 -3.79 -2.10 -17.53
C GLY A 74 -2.58 -2.99 -17.23
N LEU A 75 -2.65 -3.73 -16.13
CA LEU A 75 -1.64 -4.72 -15.71
C LEU A 75 -2.13 -6.13 -16.03
N ARG A 76 -1.73 -6.70 -17.17
CA ARG A 76 -2.14 -8.06 -17.56
C ARG A 76 -1.87 -9.09 -16.46
N SER A 77 -2.70 -10.12 -16.38
CA SER A 77 -2.51 -11.21 -15.40
C SER A 77 -1.08 -11.77 -15.46
N GLY A 78 -0.41 -11.83 -14.31
CA GLY A 78 1.00 -12.22 -14.19
C GLY A 78 1.98 -11.05 -14.15
N SER A 79 1.52 -9.80 -14.34
CA SER A 79 2.36 -8.60 -14.23
C SER A 79 2.98 -8.48 -12.83
N LEU A 80 2.20 -8.69 -11.77
CA LEU A 80 2.69 -8.70 -10.39
C LEU A 80 3.77 -9.77 -10.18
N ALA A 81 3.53 -10.99 -10.69
CA ALA A 81 4.47 -12.10 -10.56
C ALA A 81 5.80 -11.80 -11.26
N PHE A 82 5.75 -11.24 -12.47
CA PHE A 82 6.93 -10.83 -13.22
C PHE A 82 7.69 -9.71 -12.49
N MET A 83 6.98 -8.68 -12.05
CA MET A 83 7.56 -7.55 -11.33
C MET A 83 8.28 -7.99 -10.05
N CYS A 84 7.64 -8.84 -9.23
CA CYS A 84 8.25 -9.37 -8.01
C CYS A 84 9.51 -10.19 -8.31
N ARG A 85 9.46 -11.06 -9.32
CA ARG A 85 10.59 -11.90 -9.76
C ARG A 85 11.78 -11.06 -10.23
N ALA A 86 11.53 -10.02 -11.03
CA ALA A 86 12.59 -9.11 -11.50
C ALA A 86 13.20 -8.30 -10.35
N SER A 87 12.36 -7.83 -9.42
CA SER A 87 12.77 -6.98 -8.30
C SER A 87 13.54 -7.74 -7.23
N MET A 88 13.18 -9.00 -6.94
CA MET A 88 13.86 -9.82 -5.93
C MET A 88 15.29 -10.21 -6.30
N GLY A 89 15.66 -10.16 -7.59
CA GLY A 89 17.01 -10.41 -8.07
C GLY A 89 17.98 -9.24 -7.85
N GLN A 90 17.50 -8.12 -7.33
CA GLN A 90 18.31 -6.92 -7.10
C GLN A 90 19.02 -6.96 -5.74
N PRO A 91 20.16 -6.26 -5.57
CA PRO A 91 20.95 -6.34 -4.33
C PRO A 91 20.31 -5.63 -3.14
N THR A 92 19.55 -4.55 -3.38
CA THR A 92 18.97 -3.69 -2.35
C THR A 92 17.52 -3.34 -2.65
N LEU A 93 16.78 -2.93 -1.62
CA LEU A 93 15.38 -2.51 -1.77
C LEU A 93 15.23 -1.35 -2.76
N GLY A 94 16.17 -0.41 -2.79
CA GLY A 94 16.21 0.69 -3.74
C GLY A 94 16.28 0.20 -5.18
N ALA A 95 17.23 -0.67 -5.49
CA ALA A 95 17.37 -1.24 -6.83
C ALA A 95 16.15 -2.12 -7.22
N GLY A 96 15.61 -2.87 -6.26
CA GLY A 96 14.38 -3.63 -6.43
C GLY A 96 13.17 -2.74 -6.74
N LEU A 97 13.01 -1.62 -6.01
CA LEU A 97 11.95 -0.65 -6.26
C LEU A 97 12.12 0.05 -7.60
N GLU A 98 13.33 0.50 -7.96
CA GLU A 98 13.59 1.08 -9.28
C GLU A 98 13.19 0.13 -10.40
N THR A 99 13.51 -1.17 -10.27
CA THR A 99 13.08 -2.22 -11.20
C THR A 99 11.56 -2.33 -11.27
N ALA A 100 10.88 -2.37 -10.12
CA ALA A 100 9.42 -2.44 -10.05
C ALA A 100 8.74 -1.22 -10.68
N LEU A 101 9.22 -0.01 -10.36
CA LEU A 101 8.65 1.24 -10.87
C LEU A 101 8.92 1.43 -12.36
N ALA A 102 10.09 1.01 -12.86
CA ALA A 102 10.38 0.98 -14.28
C ALA A 102 9.45 0.03 -15.04
N PHE A 103 9.19 -1.16 -14.48
CA PHE A 103 8.20 -2.10 -15.02
C PHE A 103 6.79 -1.49 -15.07
N LEU A 104 6.35 -0.85 -13.97
CA LEU A 104 5.04 -0.20 -13.93
C LEU A 104 4.94 0.95 -14.93
N SER A 105 5.99 1.75 -15.09
CA SER A 105 6.05 2.82 -16.11
C SER A 105 6.02 2.29 -17.54
N LEU A 106 6.50 1.06 -17.77
CA LEU A 106 6.44 0.40 -19.08
C LEU A 106 5.03 -0.14 -19.37
N MET A 107 4.32 -0.62 -18.34
CA MET A 107 3.05 -1.31 -18.48
C MET A 107 1.84 -0.39 -18.40
N LEU A 108 1.89 0.64 -17.55
CA LEU A 108 0.85 1.64 -17.39
C LEU A 108 1.12 2.80 -18.34
N GLN A 109 0.06 3.32 -18.97
CA GLN A 109 0.18 4.44 -19.88
C GLN A 109 0.27 5.78 -19.13
N ASP A 110 -0.63 5.97 -18.16
CA ASP A 110 -0.85 7.27 -17.55
C ASP A 110 -0.24 7.39 -16.15
N MET A 111 0.10 6.27 -15.52
CA MET A 111 0.73 6.25 -14.19
C MET A 111 2.21 5.90 -14.34
N GLN A 112 3.06 6.92 -14.41
CA GLN A 112 4.51 6.78 -14.64
C GLN A 112 5.28 7.06 -13.35
N PRO A 113 5.44 6.05 -12.47
CA PRO A 113 6.12 6.24 -11.20
C PRO A 113 7.64 6.36 -11.36
N SER A 114 8.25 7.17 -10.50
CA SER A 114 9.70 7.32 -10.41
C SER A 114 10.14 7.39 -8.96
N LEU A 115 11.36 6.93 -8.68
CA LEU A 115 11.98 7.03 -7.35
C LEU A 115 12.95 8.22 -7.32
N VAL A 116 12.81 9.06 -6.31
CA VAL A 116 13.67 10.23 -6.10
C VAL A 116 14.23 10.17 -4.69
N ARG A 117 15.56 10.31 -4.53
CA ARG A 117 16.20 10.44 -3.20
C ARG A 117 16.56 11.90 -2.94
N GLN A 118 16.13 12.46 -1.82
CA GLN A 118 16.43 13.84 -1.41
C GLN A 118 16.56 13.92 0.12
N GLU A 119 17.65 14.51 0.61
CA GLU A 119 17.80 14.93 2.02
C GLU A 119 17.44 13.85 3.08
N GLY A 120 17.84 12.59 2.87
CA GLY A 120 17.53 11.48 3.80
C GLY A 120 16.12 10.89 3.64
N LEU A 121 15.36 11.39 2.67
CA LEU A 121 14.06 10.89 2.26
C LEU A 121 14.15 10.24 0.87
N ALA A 122 13.22 9.34 0.63
CA ALA A 122 12.94 8.80 -0.69
C ALA A 122 11.46 9.01 -1.01
N GLU A 123 11.21 9.50 -2.22
CA GLU A 123 9.88 9.79 -2.72
C GLU A 123 9.60 8.90 -3.92
N ILE A 124 8.48 8.18 -3.90
CA ILE A 124 7.92 7.57 -5.09
C ILE A 124 6.92 8.56 -5.64
N VAL A 125 7.19 9.15 -6.80
CA VAL A 125 6.36 10.19 -7.44
C VAL A 125 5.65 9.58 -8.65
N ILE A 126 4.32 9.73 -8.72
CA ILE A 126 3.54 9.33 -9.90
C ILE A 126 3.42 10.53 -10.83
N ASN A 127 4.06 10.44 -11.99
CA ASN A 127 3.88 11.42 -13.06
C ASN A 127 2.72 10.98 -13.94
N GLU A 128 1.81 11.92 -14.24
CA GLU A 128 0.61 11.67 -15.02
C GLU A 128 0.47 12.73 -16.11
N PRO A 129 0.13 12.36 -17.35
CA PRO A 129 -0.06 13.30 -18.45
C PRO A 129 -1.42 14.04 -18.40
N ARG A 130 -2.09 14.08 -17.24
CA ARG A 130 -3.48 14.52 -17.07
C ARG A 130 -3.58 15.74 -16.14
N ASP A 131 -4.35 16.72 -16.58
CA ASP A 131 -4.66 17.91 -15.77
C ASP A 131 -5.59 17.56 -14.60
N GLU A 132 -6.61 16.75 -14.83
CA GLU A 132 -7.49 16.28 -13.75
C GLU A 132 -6.89 15.09 -12.99
N PRO A 133 -6.91 15.12 -11.65
CA PRO A 133 -6.43 14.00 -10.85
C PRO A 133 -7.34 12.78 -11.02
N ARG A 134 -6.77 11.59 -10.83
CA ARG A 134 -7.53 10.33 -10.76
C ARG A 134 -8.25 10.22 -9.42
N ARG A 135 -9.15 9.25 -9.31
CA ARG A 135 -9.82 8.92 -8.05
C ARG A 135 -8.78 8.48 -7.01
N ALA A 136 -9.02 8.82 -5.75
CA ALA A 136 -8.19 8.36 -4.63
C ALA A 136 -7.97 6.83 -4.64
N PHE A 137 -9.02 6.08 -4.97
CA PHE A 137 -8.97 4.61 -5.10
C PHE A 137 -7.89 4.11 -6.06
N THR A 138 -7.67 4.80 -7.19
CA THR A 138 -6.63 4.44 -8.15
C THR A 138 -5.23 4.58 -7.54
N TYR A 139 -4.98 5.71 -6.88
CA TYR A 139 -3.69 5.97 -6.23
C TYR A 139 -3.43 5.00 -5.08
N PHE A 140 -4.42 4.77 -4.21
CA PHE A 140 -4.25 3.84 -3.10
C PHE A 140 -4.11 2.39 -3.55
N THR A 141 -4.78 1.96 -4.62
CA THR A 141 -4.56 0.64 -5.22
C THR A 141 -3.12 0.51 -5.73
N PHE A 142 -2.60 1.56 -6.38
CA PHE A 142 -1.22 1.59 -6.87
C PHE A 142 -0.22 1.51 -5.70
N TRP A 143 -0.44 2.32 -4.66
CA TRP A 143 0.36 2.32 -3.45
C TRP A 143 0.31 1.00 -2.72
N MET A 144 -0.85 0.35 -2.70
CA MET A 144 -1.02 -0.97 -2.11
C MET A 144 -0.12 -2.00 -2.82
N ILE A 145 -0.06 -1.98 -4.16
CA ILE A 145 0.81 -2.87 -4.93
C ILE A 145 2.29 -2.56 -4.68
N VAL A 146 2.71 -1.30 -4.83
CA VAL A 146 4.13 -0.92 -4.72
C VAL A 146 4.65 -1.12 -3.29
N HIS A 147 3.93 -0.60 -2.29
CA HIS A 147 4.29 -0.79 -0.89
C HIS A 147 4.13 -2.26 -0.47
N GLY A 148 3.15 -2.96 -1.05
CA GLY A 148 2.94 -4.42 -1.12
C GLY A 148 4.24 -5.17 -1.32
N VAL A 149 4.80 -4.92 -2.50
CA VAL A 149 6.02 -5.54 -2.97
C VAL A 149 7.22 -5.04 -2.17
N ALA A 150 7.29 -3.76 -1.81
CA ALA A 150 8.39 -3.21 -1.01
C ALA A 150 8.56 -3.93 0.34
N CYS A 151 7.47 -4.09 1.10
CA CYS A 151 7.54 -4.74 2.40
C CYS A 151 7.83 -6.24 2.26
N TRP A 152 7.27 -6.88 1.22
CA TRP A 152 7.62 -8.27 0.92
C TRP A 152 9.11 -8.38 0.58
N LEU A 153 9.67 -7.61 -0.35
CA LEU A 153 11.08 -7.64 -0.71
C LEU A 153 11.98 -7.43 0.53
N ALA A 154 11.67 -6.44 1.36
CA ALA A 154 12.46 -6.10 2.54
C ALA A 154 12.32 -7.10 3.70
N GLY A 155 11.31 -7.96 3.69
CA GLY A 155 11.01 -8.85 4.82
C GLY A 155 10.48 -8.16 6.07
N ARG A 156 10.07 -6.89 5.93
CA ARG A 156 9.57 -6.07 7.02
C ARG A 156 8.70 -4.95 6.48
N ARG A 157 7.83 -4.39 7.33
CA ARG A 157 7.06 -3.20 6.99
C ARG A 157 7.99 -2.00 6.80
N ILE A 158 7.85 -1.32 5.67
CA ILE A 158 8.51 -0.04 5.39
C ILE A 158 7.62 1.08 5.92
N PRO A 159 8.06 1.91 6.90
CA PRO A 159 7.22 2.98 7.41
C PRO A 159 6.95 4.04 6.33
N ILE A 160 5.67 4.27 6.05
CA ILE A 160 5.26 5.39 5.22
C ILE A 160 5.31 6.66 6.07
N LEU A 161 6.02 7.66 5.58
CA LEU A 161 6.14 8.92 6.29
C LEU A 161 4.92 9.80 6.04
N SER A 162 4.57 9.97 4.78
CA SER A 162 3.37 10.68 4.35
C SER A 162 3.03 10.30 2.93
N ILE A 163 1.78 10.53 2.54
CA ILE A 163 1.33 10.43 1.16
C ILE A 163 0.68 11.76 0.80
N ASP A 164 1.18 12.38 -0.27
CA ASP A 164 0.56 13.54 -0.88
C ASP A 164 -0.21 13.07 -2.12
N LEU A 165 -1.42 13.60 -2.31
CA LEU A 165 -2.33 13.24 -3.40
C LEU A 165 -2.85 14.51 -4.06
N ARG A 166 -2.95 14.47 -5.39
CA ARG A 166 -3.56 15.58 -6.16
C ARG A 166 -5.07 15.65 -6.03
N CYS A 167 -5.73 14.51 -5.82
CA CYS A 167 -7.18 14.45 -5.71
C CYS A 167 -7.68 15.09 -4.41
N ALA A 168 -8.97 15.43 -4.38
CA ALA A 168 -9.66 15.80 -3.16
C ALA A 168 -9.74 14.63 -2.18
N GLU A 169 -9.97 14.94 -0.90
CA GLU A 169 -10.18 13.94 0.14
C GLU A 169 -11.48 13.17 -0.11
N PRO A 170 -11.44 11.83 -0.21
CA PRO A 170 -12.66 11.04 -0.39
C PRO A 170 -13.44 10.93 0.93
N PRO A 171 -14.77 10.73 0.90
CA PRO A 171 -15.59 10.63 2.12
C PRO A 171 -15.29 9.38 2.98
N PHE A 172 -14.46 8.45 2.50
CA PHE A 172 -14.07 7.19 3.15
C PHE A 172 -12.56 7.14 3.43
N CYS A 173 -11.97 8.30 3.75
CA CYS A 173 -10.54 8.45 3.98
C CYS A 173 -10.00 7.61 5.15
N ASP A 174 -10.81 7.35 6.17
CA ASP A 174 -10.40 6.62 7.37
C ASP A 174 -9.89 5.20 7.06
N ASP A 175 -10.49 4.51 6.09
CA ASP A 175 -10.00 3.20 5.65
C ASP A 175 -8.58 3.29 5.07
N TYR A 176 -8.24 4.38 4.38
CA TYR A 176 -6.89 4.61 3.86
C TYR A 176 -5.90 5.00 4.95
N ARG A 177 -6.31 5.77 5.96
CA ARG A 177 -5.46 6.12 7.11
C ARG A 177 -5.00 4.88 7.86
N VAL A 178 -5.92 3.95 8.12
CA VAL A 178 -5.65 2.66 8.77
C VAL A 178 -4.73 1.77 7.92
N MET A 179 -4.85 1.80 6.58
CA MET A 179 -4.04 0.97 5.68
C MET A 179 -2.63 1.52 5.43
N PHE A 180 -2.47 2.84 5.34
CA PHE A 180 -1.20 3.45 4.89
C PHE A 180 -0.51 4.25 5.99
N SER A 181 -1.13 5.34 6.41
CA SER A 181 -0.58 6.29 7.37
C SER A 181 -1.66 7.29 7.77
N GLU A 182 -1.60 7.81 8.99
CA GLU A 182 -2.40 8.98 9.40
C GLU A 182 -2.05 10.25 8.61
N ASN A 183 -0.84 10.33 8.04
CA ASN A 183 -0.33 11.51 7.34
C ASN A 183 -0.68 11.49 5.84
N LEU A 184 -1.97 11.54 5.54
CA LEU A 184 -2.49 11.73 4.18
C LEU A 184 -2.78 13.21 3.94
N HIS A 185 -2.24 13.76 2.85
CA HIS A 185 -2.54 15.12 2.42
C HIS A 185 -3.15 15.10 1.02
N PHE A 186 -4.26 15.79 0.86
CA PHE A 186 -5.00 15.91 -0.38
C PHE A 186 -4.80 17.28 -1.01
N GLU A 187 -5.26 17.45 -2.25
CA GLU A 187 -5.17 18.71 -3.01
C GLU A 187 -3.74 19.27 -3.09
N ARG A 188 -2.76 18.37 -3.21
CA ARG A 188 -1.35 18.73 -3.39
C ARG A 188 -1.00 18.83 -4.89
N PRO A 189 0.05 19.58 -5.27
CA PRO A 189 0.48 19.66 -6.67
C PRO A 189 0.93 18.34 -7.28
N ARG A 190 1.35 17.36 -6.45
CA ARG A 190 1.91 16.08 -6.90
C ARG A 190 1.38 14.92 -6.07
N THR A 191 1.28 13.75 -6.71
CA THR A 191 0.98 12.49 -6.03
C THR A 191 2.27 11.75 -5.71
N ARG A 192 2.55 11.53 -4.42
CA ARG A 192 3.79 10.88 -3.98
C ARG A 192 3.65 10.14 -2.65
N MET A 193 4.43 9.07 -2.50
CA MET A 193 4.65 8.37 -1.24
C MET A 193 6.06 8.68 -0.73
N ILE A 194 6.17 9.10 0.52
CA ILE A 194 7.45 9.47 1.14
C ILE A 194 7.84 8.41 2.17
N VAL A 195 9.07 7.93 2.09
CA VAL A 195 9.70 7.01 3.06
C VAL A 195 11.10 7.54 3.42
N ALA A 196 11.76 6.98 4.44
CA ALA A 196 13.16 7.33 4.67
C ALA A 196 14.06 6.67 3.63
N SER A 197 15.06 7.40 3.15
CA SER A 197 15.99 6.87 2.14
C SER A 197 16.78 5.66 2.65
N ALA A 198 17.04 5.59 3.97
CA ALA A 198 17.75 4.48 4.60
C ALA A 198 17.06 3.12 4.39
N CYS A 199 15.73 3.08 4.13
CA CYS A 199 15.05 1.84 3.76
C CYS A 199 15.59 1.26 2.46
N LEU A 200 16.02 2.11 1.52
CA LEU A 200 16.42 1.69 0.19
C LEU A 200 17.74 0.91 0.19
N ASP A 201 18.53 1.03 1.24
CA ASP A 201 19.82 0.34 1.35
C ASP A 201 19.68 -1.04 2.04
N LEU A 202 18.46 -1.44 2.39
CA LEU A 202 18.18 -2.78 2.94
C LEU A 202 18.53 -3.86 1.92
N PRO A 203 19.34 -4.87 2.29
CA PRO A 203 19.71 -5.95 1.38
C PRO A 203 18.50 -6.87 1.12
N LEU A 204 18.31 -7.27 -0.14
CA LEU A 204 17.25 -8.21 -0.49
C LEU A 204 17.74 -9.64 -0.29
N LYS A 205 16.93 -10.43 0.42
CA LYS A 205 17.20 -11.84 0.70
C LYS A 205 15.92 -12.62 0.49
N ARG A 206 15.52 -12.75 -0.77
CA ARG A 206 14.32 -13.50 -1.18
C ARG A 206 14.69 -14.64 -2.10
N ASN A 207 13.99 -15.76 -1.94
CA ASN A 207 14.13 -16.92 -2.81
C ASN A 207 12.82 -17.24 -3.55
N GLU A 208 12.89 -18.18 -4.49
CA GLU A 208 11.77 -18.55 -5.35
C GLU A 208 10.59 -19.15 -4.56
N GLU A 209 10.87 -19.96 -3.53
CA GLU A 209 9.81 -20.57 -2.69
C GLU A 209 9.03 -19.51 -1.91
N GLU A 210 9.70 -18.48 -1.42
CA GLU A 210 9.06 -17.31 -0.78
C GLU A 210 8.22 -16.51 -1.77
N LEU A 211 8.67 -16.38 -3.03
CA LEU A 211 7.89 -15.73 -4.08
C LEU A 211 6.61 -16.51 -4.37
N GLN A 212 6.70 -17.83 -4.55
CA GLN A 212 5.52 -18.66 -4.81
C GLN A 212 4.49 -18.57 -3.68
N ARG A 213 4.92 -18.62 -2.43
CA ARG A 213 4.04 -18.43 -1.26
C ARG A 213 3.40 -17.05 -1.24
N PHE A 214 4.19 -16.00 -1.53
CA PHE A 214 3.68 -14.63 -1.59
C PHE A 214 2.61 -14.46 -2.67
N LEU A 215 2.84 -14.98 -3.87
CA LEU A 215 1.91 -14.87 -5.00
C LEU A 215 0.65 -15.70 -4.82
N ALA A 216 0.74 -16.88 -4.18
CA ALA A 216 -0.42 -17.73 -3.89
C ALA A 216 -1.45 -17.03 -2.99
N GLU A 217 -0.98 -16.18 -2.08
CA GLU A 217 -1.82 -15.42 -1.16
C GLU A 217 -2.15 -13.99 -1.65
N ALA A 218 -1.58 -13.54 -2.76
CA ALA A 218 -1.78 -12.20 -3.29
C ALA A 218 -3.19 -12.02 -3.92
N PRO A 219 -3.81 -10.83 -3.78
CA PRO A 219 -3.38 -9.67 -3.00
C PRO A 219 -3.82 -9.73 -1.53
N GLY A 220 -4.36 -10.85 -1.03
CA GLY A 220 -4.89 -10.97 0.34
C GLY A 220 -3.83 -10.70 1.41
N ASN A 221 -2.62 -11.23 1.23
CA ASN A 221 -1.50 -10.92 2.12
C ASN A 221 -1.05 -9.44 2.08
N ILE A 222 -1.18 -8.78 0.93
CA ILE A 222 -0.97 -7.34 0.76
C ILE A 222 -2.12 -6.54 1.42
N LEU A 223 -3.33 -7.06 1.50
CA LEU A 223 -4.45 -6.37 2.16
C LEU A 223 -4.36 -6.51 3.69
N VAL A 224 -4.02 -7.71 4.19
CA VAL A 224 -4.09 -8.06 5.61
C VAL A 224 -2.84 -7.62 6.40
N LYS A 225 -1.63 -7.77 5.84
CA LYS A 225 -0.38 -7.35 6.53
C LYS A 225 -0.22 -5.82 6.61
N TYR A 226 -1.15 -5.06 6.04
CA TYR A 226 -0.98 -3.65 5.77
C TYR A 226 -1.67 -2.72 6.76
N ARG A 227 -2.59 -3.21 7.59
CA ARG A 227 -3.18 -2.38 8.65
C ARG A 227 -2.21 -2.25 9.81
N ASP A 228 -1.74 -1.03 10.07
CA ASP A 228 -0.85 -0.73 11.19
C ASP A 228 -1.69 -0.68 12.49
N PRO A 229 -1.63 -1.68 13.39
CA PRO A 229 -2.42 -1.65 14.61
C PRO A 229 -1.78 -0.78 15.70
N ALA A 230 -0.57 -0.25 15.45
CA ALA A 230 0.27 0.37 16.45
C ALA A 230 0.89 1.66 15.91
N SER A 231 0.61 2.79 16.56
CA SER A 231 1.37 4.02 16.35
C SER A 231 2.87 3.74 16.42
N LEU A 232 3.70 4.55 15.75
CA LEU A 232 5.16 4.36 15.74
C LEU A 232 5.70 4.24 17.18
N GLY A 233 5.15 5.00 18.12
CA GLY A 233 5.44 4.94 19.54
C GLY A 233 5.01 3.64 20.23
N ARG A 234 3.86 3.05 19.84
CA ARG A 234 3.45 1.72 20.34
C ARG A 234 4.38 0.63 19.80
N ARG A 235 4.81 0.73 18.54
CA ARG A 235 5.77 -0.20 17.93
C ARG A 235 7.12 -0.13 18.61
N ILE A 236 7.66 1.09 18.80
CA ILE A 236 8.87 1.34 19.59
C ILE A 236 8.74 0.75 21.00
N ARG A 237 7.60 0.98 21.67
CA ARG A 237 7.38 0.46 23.01
C ARG A 237 7.34 -1.06 23.03
N THR A 238 6.69 -1.71 22.09
CA THR A 238 6.67 -3.18 21.98
C THR A 238 8.06 -3.74 21.70
N ASP A 239 8.80 -3.13 20.77
CA ASP A 239 10.18 -3.55 20.43
C ASP A 239 11.12 -3.38 21.62
N LEU A 240 10.98 -2.29 22.41
CA LEU A 240 11.77 -2.03 23.61
C LEU A 240 11.36 -2.90 24.81
N LEU A 241 10.07 -3.22 24.96
CA LEU A 241 9.58 -4.09 26.05
C LEU A 241 10.08 -5.53 25.92
N GLY A 242 10.51 -5.96 24.73
CA GLY A 242 11.16 -7.25 24.49
C GLY A 242 12.65 -7.27 24.82
N LEU A 243 13.26 -6.12 25.17
CA LEU A 243 14.68 -5.98 25.47
C LEU A 243 14.88 -5.57 26.93
N ALA A 244 15.94 -6.11 27.57
CA ALA A 244 16.38 -5.60 28.86
C ALA A 244 16.80 -4.12 28.71
N PRO A 245 16.55 -3.25 29.70
CA PRO A 245 16.84 -1.81 29.62
C PRO A 245 18.29 -1.48 29.21
N GLU A 246 19.22 -2.35 29.58
CA GLU A 246 20.66 -2.25 29.27
C GLU A 246 20.98 -2.42 27.77
N HIS A 247 20.06 -3.03 27.00
CA HIS A 247 20.20 -3.30 25.57
C HIS A 247 19.33 -2.38 24.72
N TRP A 248 18.73 -1.34 25.31
CA TRP A 248 17.93 -0.41 24.54
C TRP A 248 18.81 0.35 23.55
N PRO A 249 18.49 0.33 22.25
CA PRO A 249 19.25 1.10 21.27
C PRO A 249 19.13 2.59 21.59
N ASP A 250 20.22 3.33 21.38
CA ASP A 250 20.16 4.79 21.42
C ASP A 250 19.20 5.33 20.35
N ALA A 251 18.81 6.60 20.48
CA ALA A 251 17.82 7.21 19.58
C ALA A 251 18.26 7.15 18.10
N ASP A 252 19.56 7.24 17.81
CA ASP A 252 20.12 7.19 16.46
C ASP A 252 20.10 5.77 15.88
N SER A 253 20.32 4.76 16.70
CA SER A 253 20.28 3.34 16.36
C SER A 253 18.84 2.87 16.21
N LEU A 254 17.95 3.32 17.08
CA LEU A 254 16.51 3.10 16.94
C LEU A 254 15.96 3.77 15.68
N ALA A 255 16.39 5.01 15.40
CA ALA A 255 16.05 5.70 14.16
C ALA A 255 16.53 4.91 12.94
N ARG A 256 17.78 4.44 12.93
CA ARG A 256 18.30 3.57 11.85
C ARG A 256 17.53 2.25 11.71
N GLN A 257 17.24 1.58 12.83
CA GLN A 257 16.46 0.33 12.84
C GLN A 257 15.06 0.54 12.28
N LEU A 258 14.41 1.65 12.62
CA LEU A 258 13.10 2.02 12.09
C LEU A 258 13.16 2.67 10.71
N CYS A 259 14.37 2.84 10.17
CA CYS A 259 14.64 3.59 8.96
C CYS A 259 13.97 4.97 9.03
N LEU A 260 14.40 5.79 9.98
CA LEU A 260 13.99 7.16 10.21
C LEU A 260 15.25 7.99 10.47
N SER A 261 15.21 9.30 10.21
CA SER A 261 16.19 10.19 10.81
C SER A 261 15.87 10.39 12.30
N PRO A 262 16.87 10.66 13.16
CA PRO A 262 16.63 10.96 14.57
C PRO A 262 15.68 12.15 14.76
N SER A 263 15.74 13.15 13.87
CA SER A 263 14.84 14.31 13.86
C SER A 263 13.39 13.92 13.52
N THR A 264 13.19 13.06 12.51
CA THR A 264 11.87 12.56 12.12
C THR A 264 11.28 11.67 13.20
N LEU A 265 12.10 10.81 13.81
CA LEU A 265 11.72 9.98 14.95
C LEU A 265 11.25 10.83 16.14
N ARG A 266 12.04 11.83 16.54
CA ARG A 266 11.67 12.75 17.64
C ARG A 266 10.40 13.55 17.34
N ARG A 267 10.26 14.09 16.12
CA ARG A 267 9.06 14.84 15.72
C ARG A 267 7.80 13.98 15.81
N ARG A 268 7.85 12.74 15.30
CA ARG A 268 6.71 11.81 15.36
C ARG A 268 6.35 11.37 16.77
N LEU A 269 7.35 11.06 17.58
CA LEU A 269 7.13 10.73 19.00
C LEU A 269 6.50 11.92 19.75
N ALA A 270 6.88 13.16 19.41
CA ALA A 270 6.26 14.35 19.99
C ALA A 270 4.83 14.60 19.49
N GLU A 271 4.53 14.34 18.21
CA GLU A 271 3.18 14.41 17.65
C GLU A 271 2.25 13.35 18.28
N GLU A 272 2.70 12.10 18.41
CA GLU A 272 1.93 11.04 19.08
C GLU A 272 1.75 11.28 20.59
N GLY A 273 2.76 11.86 21.26
CA GLY A 273 2.71 12.24 22.68
C GLY A 273 1.73 13.39 22.97
N ARG A 274 1.35 14.18 21.95
CA ARG A 274 0.29 15.19 22.06
C ARG A 274 -1.10 14.57 21.90
N ILE A 275 -1.25 13.59 21.02
CA ILE A 275 -2.53 12.89 20.76
C ILE A 275 -2.94 12.02 21.96
N THR A 276 -1.99 11.46 22.71
CA THR A 276 -2.25 10.61 23.89
C THR A 276 -2.56 11.36 25.20
N LYS A 277 -2.61 12.70 25.15
CA LYS A 277 -3.02 13.56 26.28
C LYS A 277 -4.41 14.21 26.11
N GLY A 278 -5.18 13.80 25.10
CA GLY A 278 -6.57 14.21 24.90
C GLY A 278 -7.55 13.18 25.44
#